data_AF-A0A8X7WWD8-F1
#
_entry.id   AF-A0A8X7WWD8-F1
#
_cell.length_a   1.000
_cell.length_b   1.000
_cell.length_c   1.000
_cell.angle_alpha   90.00
_cell.angle_beta   90.00
_cell.angle_gamma   90.00
#
_symmetry.space_group_name_H-M   'P 1'
#
loop_
_entity.id
_entity.type
_entity.pdbx_description
1 polymer ?
#
loop_
_entity_poly.entity_id
_entity_poly.type
_entity_poly.pdbx_seq_one_letter_code
_entity_poly.pdbx_strand_id
1 'polypeptide(L)'
;PRDNLLRNTVGPERIDCLSEHSCIDYPTSRPFLNSDLRIEPGRPVNAYPLGSRTAILTALKNLQEKIHCLEQERMQAQENLQRLSRETLEYKKVHDHEQEHRDDKKSQIAKQNAELSLQLKEAESRCSLLEKQLEYMRKMVHNAEADRTSLLMRQMSLEREKSANHSDVQSKLEKLDILEREYCKLTATQRLAELQTGLEANRILLQSISPPPPKTKKTKKKKNTIQVWGYVCYI
;
A
#
# COMPACT_ATOMS: atom_id res chain seq x y z
N PRO A 1 -39.41 9.77 61.17
CA PRO A 1 -39.10 10.61 62.35
C PRO A 1 -40.37 11.03 63.08
N ARG A 2 -40.59 10.41 64.24
CA ARG A 2 -41.32 10.88 65.42
C ARG A 2 -42.77 11.37 65.26
N ASP A 3 -43.65 10.55 65.82
CA ASP A 3 -44.90 10.93 66.47
C ASP A 3 -44.70 12.08 67.47
N ASN A 4 -45.69 12.96 67.57
CA ASN A 4 -46.31 13.48 68.81
C ASN A 4 -47.09 14.77 68.51
N LEU A 5 -48.33 14.85 68.98
CA LEU A 5 -48.90 16.00 69.71
C LEU A 5 -50.35 15.63 70.06
N LEU A 6 -50.56 14.94 71.17
CA LEU A 6 -50.86 15.49 72.50
C LEU A 6 -52.21 16.23 72.56
N ARG A 7 -53.15 15.45 73.09
CA ARG A 7 -54.48 15.74 73.60
C ARG A 7 -54.46 16.89 74.61
N ASN A 8 -55.25 17.93 74.33
CA ASN A 8 -55.53 19.03 75.24
C ASN A 8 -56.40 18.56 76.42
N THR A 9 -55.97 18.84 77.64
CA THR A 9 -56.79 18.73 78.86
C THR A 9 -57.06 20.13 79.40
N VAL A 10 -58.34 20.48 79.41
CA VAL A 10 -58.92 21.67 80.06
C VAL A 10 -58.85 21.49 81.58
N GLY A 11 -58.28 22.47 82.27
CA GLY A 11 -58.33 22.61 83.73
C GLY A 11 -58.84 24.02 84.08
N PRO A 12 -59.70 24.17 85.10
CA PRO A 12 -60.58 25.32 85.24
C PRO A 12 -59.93 26.56 85.87
N GLU A 13 -60.47 27.70 85.47
CA GLU A 13 -60.30 29.03 86.05
C GLU A 13 -60.42 29.02 87.58
N ARG A 14 -59.40 29.53 88.27
CA ARG A 14 -59.54 30.05 89.63
C ARG A 14 -59.31 31.55 89.58
N ILE A 15 -60.41 32.27 89.77
CA ILE A 15 -60.44 33.70 90.06
C ILE A 15 -60.14 33.83 91.56
N ASP A 16 -58.90 34.13 91.91
CA ASP A 16 -58.55 34.58 93.27
C ASP A 16 -58.43 36.11 93.25
N CYS A 17 -59.58 36.78 93.40
CA CYS A 17 -59.65 38.22 93.67
C CYS A 17 -59.54 38.47 95.18
N LEU A 18 -58.35 38.41 95.75
CA LEU A 18 -58.05 38.96 97.08
C LEU A 18 -56.60 39.45 97.14
N SER A 19 -56.35 40.69 96.71
CA SER A 19 -55.12 41.42 97.02
C SER A 19 -55.47 42.86 97.36
N GLU A 20 -56.12 43.04 98.51
CA GLU A 20 -56.57 44.36 98.99
C GLU A 20 -55.75 44.88 100.18
N HIS A 21 -54.66 44.22 100.56
CA HIS A 21 -53.83 44.66 101.70
C HIS A 21 -52.33 44.52 101.39
N SER A 22 -51.78 45.57 100.76
CA SER A 22 -50.40 46.09 100.90
C SER A 22 -49.94 46.76 99.61
N CYS A 23 -50.47 47.95 99.31
CA CYS A 23 -49.78 48.88 98.41
C CYS A 23 -48.96 49.82 99.28
N ILE A 24 -47.64 49.64 99.29
CA ILE A 24 -46.72 50.59 99.91
C ILE A 24 -46.57 51.75 98.92
N ASP A 25 -46.83 52.99 99.37
CA ASP A 25 -46.65 54.19 98.56
C ASP A 25 -45.22 54.26 98.00
N TYR A 26 -45.13 54.51 96.69
CA TYR A 26 -43.86 54.45 95.98
C TYR A 26 -42.94 55.60 96.45
N PRO A 27 -41.69 55.31 96.84
CA PRO A 27 -40.79 56.33 97.39
C PRO A 27 -40.45 57.39 96.34
N THR A 28 -40.86 58.64 96.59
CA THR A 28 -40.69 59.78 95.67
C THR A 28 -39.24 60.25 95.51
N SER A 29 -38.34 59.82 96.39
CA SER A 29 -36.92 60.24 96.39
C SER A 29 -35.97 59.24 95.71
N ARG A 30 -36.47 58.09 95.25
CA ARG A 30 -35.63 57.00 94.73
C ARG A 30 -36.28 56.37 93.51
N PRO A 31 -35.66 56.41 92.33
CA PRO A 31 -36.32 56.01 91.08
C PRO A 31 -36.50 54.49 90.95
N PHE A 32 -35.70 53.69 91.67
CA PHE A 32 -35.86 52.24 91.78
C PHE A 32 -35.60 51.79 93.22
N LEU A 33 -36.30 50.75 93.66
CA LEU A 33 -36.20 50.22 95.04
C LEU A 33 -34.79 49.76 95.43
N ASN A 34 -33.94 49.39 94.45
CA ASN A 34 -32.61 48.81 94.66
C ASN A 34 -31.43 49.69 94.20
N SER A 35 -31.64 50.98 93.90
CA SER A 35 -30.57 51.83 93.32
C SER A 35 -30.12 52.94 94.26
N ASP A 36 -28.84 53.01 94.64
CA ASP A 36 -28.27 54.02 95.56
C ASP A 36 -28.23 55.46 95.03
N LEU A 37 -28.85 55.72 93.88
CA LEU A 37 -28.97 57.05 93.30
C LEU A 37 -30.06 57.85 94.04
N ARG A 38 -29.65 58.82 94.86
CA ARG A 38 -30.55 59.79 95.53
C ARG A 38 -30.78 61.01 94.65
N ILE A 39 -32.04 61.49 94.61
CA ILE A 39 -32.49 62.60 93.76
C ILE A 39 -32.39 63.93 94.52
N GLU A 40 -31.82 64.96 93.88
CA GLU A 40 -31.81 66.36 94.35
C GLU A 40 -33.23 66.98 94.34
N PRO A 41 -33.66 67.73 95.38
CA PRO A 41 -35.01 68.27 95.45
C PRO A 41 -35.27 69.30 94.36
N GLY A 42 -36.21 69.03 93.45
CA GLY A 42 -36.73 70.01 92.47
C GLY A 42 -36.57 69.65 90.99
N ARG A 43 -35.98 68.50 90.64
CA ARG A 43 -35.91 68.03 89.24
C ARG A 43 -36.96 66.93 88.99
N PRO A 44 -37.79 67.00 87.93
CA PRO A 44 -38.80 65.98 87.66
C PRO A 44 -38.16 64.61 87.45
N VAL A 45 -38.65 63.62 88.20
CA VAL A 45 -38.18 62.23 88.18
C VAL A 45 -38.66 61.58 86.89
N ASN A 46 -37.74 61.22 86.01
CA ASN A 46 -38.05 60.44 84.83
C ASN A 46 -37.48 59.04 85.03
N ALA A 47 -38.34 58.02 85.11
CA ALA A 47 -37.93 56.63 85.34
C ALA A 47 -37.01 56.09 84.23
N TYR A 48 -36.95 56.77 83.08
CA TYR A 48 -36.06 56.45 81.97
C TYR A 48 -35.40 57.73 81.40
N PRO A 49 -34.10 57.71 81.04
CA PRO A 49 -33.46 58.84 80.38
C PRO A 49 -34.11 59.12 79.02
N LEU A 50 -34.84 60.24 78.87
CA LEU A 50 -35.63 60.54 77.66
C LEU A 50 -34.77 60.76 76.39
N GLY A 51 -33.50 61.14 76.53
CA GLY A 51 -32.52 61.20 75.43
C GLY A 51 -32.01 59.82 74.97
N SER A 52 -32.16 58.79 75.80
CA SER A 52 -31.80 57.40 75.47
C SER A 52 -32.94 56.66 74.77
N ARG A 53 -34.20 56.93 75.10
CA ARG A 53 -35.37 56.28 74.45
C ARG A 53 -35.38 56.49 72.93
N THR A 54 -35.19 57.73 72.48
CA THR A 54 -35.18 58.05 71.05
C THR A 54 -33.98 57.39 70.34
N ALA A 55 -32.82 57.35 70.98
CA ALA A 55 -31.63 56.67 70.47
C ALA A 55 -31.84 55.15 70.37
N ILE A 56 -32.45 54.53 71.39
CA ILE A 56 -32.79 53.10 71.41
C ILE A 56 -33.80 52.77 70.30
N LEU A 57 -34.88 53.55 70.17
CA LEU A 57 -35.88 53.34 69.12
C LEU A 57 -35.28 53.52 67.72
N THR A 58 -34.38 54.49 67.55
CA THR A 58 -33.65 54.71 66.30
C THR A 58 -32.70 53.54 66.00
N ALA A 59 -31.97 53.03 67.01
CA ALA A 59 -31.10 51.86 66.86
C ALA A 59 -31.89 50.60 66.50
N LEU A 60 -33.05 50.38 67.12
CA LEU A 60 -33.94 49.26 66.80
C LEU A 60 -34.49 49.35 65.37
N LYS A 61 -34.93 50.53 64.92
CA LYS A 61 -35.34 50.73 63.52
C LYS A 61 -34.21 50.46 62.54
N ASN A 62 -33.02 50.99 62.79
CA ASN A 62 -31.85 50.74 61.95
C ASN A 62 -31.49 49.25 61.88
N LEU A 63 -31.57 48.52 63.00
CA LEU A 63 -31.33 47.08 63.02
C LEU A 63 -32.43 46.32 62.27
N GLN A 64 -33.70 46.70 62.40
CA GLN A 64 -34.79 46.09 61.65
C GLN A 64 -34.64 46.30 60.14
N GLU A 65 -34.31 47.52 59.71
CA GLU A 65 -34.02 47.84 58.30
C GLU A 65 -32.83 47.03 57.79
N LYS A 66 -31.76 46.93 58.58
CA LYS A 66 -30.56 46.15 58.20
C LYS A 66 -30.84 44.65 58.13
N ILE A 67 -31.65 44.10 59.03
CA ILE A 67 -32.10 42.71 58.97
C ILE A 67 -32.89 42.48 57.68
N HIS A 68 -33.84 43.36 57.36
CA HIS A 68 -34.63 43.24 56.13
C HIS A 68 -33.76 43.29 54.86
N CYS A 69 -32.79 44.22 54.79
CA CYS A 69 -31.85 44.30 53.68
C CYS A 69 -31.03 43.01 53.54
N LEU A 70 -30.50 42.48 54.65
CA LEU A 70 -29.72 41.24 54.64
C LEU A 70 -30.56 40.02 54.24
N GLU A 71 -31.82 39.95 54.63
CA GLU A 71 -32.73 38.88 54.23
C GLU A 71 -33.01 38.90 52.72
N GLN A 72 -33.16 40.11 52.14
CA GLN A 72 -33.31 40.30 50.70
C GLN A 72 -32.03 39.90 49.95
N GLU A 73 -30.87 40.39 50.39
CA GLU A 73 -29.58 40.05 49.79
C GLU A 73 -29.32 38.53 49.85
N ARG A 74 -29.67 37.87 50.96
CA ARG A 74 -29.57 36.41 51.09
C ARG A 74 -30.46 35.69 50.08
N MET A 75 -31.71 36.13 49.91
CA MET A 75 -32.64 35.56 48.93
C MET A 75 -32.08 35.71 47.51
N GLN A 76 -31.61 36.90 47.16
CA GLN A 76 -31.03 37.17 45.84
C GLN A 76 -29.75 36.35 45.60
N ALA A 77 -28.86 36.24 46.59
CA ALA A 77 -27.65 35.42 46.51
C ALA A 77 -27.98 33.94 46.32
N GLN A 78 -29.02 33.44 47.02
CA GLN A 78 -29.49 32.07 46.86
C GLN A 78 -30.05 31.80 45.46
N GLU A 79 -30.86 32.71 44.92
CA GLU A 79 -31.37 32.60 43.55
C GLU A 79 -30.25 32.62 42.50
N ASN A 80 -29.26 33.49 42.68
CA ASN A 80 -28.07 33.55 41.83
C ASN A 80 -27.28 32.24 41.87
N LEU A 81 -27.07 31.65 43.05
CA LEU A 81 -26.40 30.35 43.21
C LEU A 81 -27.20 29.25 42.50
N GLN A 82 -28.52 29.22 42.66
CA GLN A 82 -29.38 28.25 41.98
C GLN A 82 -29.33 28.41 40.46
N ARG A 83 -29.30 29.64 39.95
CA ARG A 83 -29.16 29.93 38.52
C ARG A 83 -27.81 29.43 38.00
N LEU A 84 -26.71 29.79 38.67
CA LEU A 84 -25.37 29.36 38.29
C LEU A 84 -25.22 27.83 38.35
N SER A 85 -25.83 27.17 39.34
CA SER A 85 -25.84 25.71 39.46
C SER A 85 -26.54 25.05 38.27
N ARG A 86 -27.70 25.58 37.85
CA ARG A 86 -28.39 25.11 36.64
C ARG A 86 -27.56 25.33 35.38
N GLU A 87 -27.02 26.53 35.20
CA GLU A 87 -26.15 26.85 34.05
C GLU A 87 -24.93 25.92 33.99
N THR A 88 -24.26 25.68 35.13
CA THR A 88 -23.11 24.76 35.21
C THR A 88 -23.49 23.34 34.79
N LEU A 89 -24.67 22.88 35.19
CA LEU A 89 -25.16 21.56 34.79
C LEU A 89 -25.43 21.49 33.28
N GLU A 90 -26.03 22.53 32.70
CA GLU A 90 -26.30 22.59 31.27
C GLU A 90 -25.00 22.66 30.45
N TYR A 91 -24.02 23.47 30.86
CA TYR A 91 -22.70 23.50 30.22
C TYR A 91 -22.01 22.14 30.27
N LYS A 92 -22.09 21.46 31.43
CA LYS A 92 -21.55 20.10 31.55
C LYS A 92 -22.21 19.14 30.58
N LYS A 93 -23.55 19.16 30.48
CA LYS A 93 -24.28 18.30 29.53
C LYS A 93 -23.82 18.56 28.10
N VAL A 94 -23.78 19.81 27.65
CA VAL A 94 -23.37 20.15 26.27
C VAL A 94 -21.93 19.68 26.01
N HIS A 95 -21.02 19.93 26.95
CA HIS A 95 -19.64 19.49 26.85
C HIS A 95 -19.52 17.95 26.75
N ASP A 96 -20.28 17.22 27.56
CA ASP A 96 -20.28 15.74 27.56
C ASP A 96 -20.79 15.20 26.21
N HIS A 97 -21.86 15.79 25.64
CA HIS A 97 -22.36 15.41 24.31
C HIS A 97 -21.37 15.76 23.19
N GLU A 98 -20.71 16.91 23.26
CA GLU A 98 -19.66 17.27 22.29
C GLU A 98 -18.48 16.31 22.36
N GLN A 99 -18.09 15.90 23.57
CA GLN A 99 -17.01 14.94 23.78
C GLN A 99 -17.38 13.56 23.21
N GLU A 100 -18.58 13.05 23.51
CA GLU A 100 -19.09 11.79 22.96
C GLU A 100 -19.11 11.82 21.43
N HIS A 101 -19.63 12.89 20.83
CA HIS A 101 -19.65 13.04 19.38
C HIS A 101 -18.24 13.14 18.76
N ARG A 102 -17.28 13.77 19.45
CA ARG A 102 -15.86 13.76 19.02
C ARG A 102 -15.28 12.35 19.06
N ASP A 103 -15.56 11.59 20.12
CA ASP A 103 -15.06 10.24 20.31
C ASP A 103 -15.68 9.26 19.30
N ASP A 104 -16.98 9.40 19.00
CA ASP A 104 -17.66 8.64 17.95
C ASP A 104 -17.07 8.91 16.56
N LYS A 105 -16.85 10.18 16.22
CA LYS A 105 -16.18 10.56 14.96
C LYS A 105 -14.78 9.95 14.87
N LYS A 106 -14.01 10.04 15.95
CA LYS A 106 -12.65 9.47 16.02
C LYS A 106 -12.67 7.95 15.86
N SER A 107 -13.61 7.27 16.51
CA SER A 107 -13.84 5.82 16.39
C SER A 107 -14.23 5.43 14.96
N GLN A 108 -15.13 6.18 14.33
CA GLN A 108 -15.55 5.96 12.95
C GLN A 108 -14.39 6.13 11.96
N ILE A 109 -13.59 7.19 12.12
CA ILE A 109 -12.38 7.40 11.31
C ILE A 109 -11.38 6.26 11.51
N ALA A 110 -11.17 5.79 12.74
CA ALA A 110 -10.28 4.67 13.02
C ALA A 110 -10.75 3.37 12.34
N LYS A 111 -12.06 3.08 12.36
CA LYS A 111 -12.66 1.93 11.67
C LYS A 111 -12.47 2.03 10.15
N GLN A 112 -12.76 3.19 9.56
CA GLN A 112 -12.58 3.43 8.13
C GLN A 112 -11.11 3.29 7.72
N ASN A 113 -10.18 3.82 8.51
CA ASN A 113 -8.75 3.66 8.25
C ASN A 113 -8.29 2.20 8.33
N ALA A 114 -8.84 1.43 9.27
CA ALA A 114 -8.54 0.00 9.38
C ALA A 114 -9.08 -0.78 8.17
N GLU A 115 -10.29 -0.47 7.71
CA GLU A 115 -10.89 -1.06 6.51
C GLU A 115 -10.10 -0.72 5.24
N LEU A 116 -9.76 0.55 5.04
CA LEU A 116 -8.92 0.98 3.92
C LEU A 116 -7.55 0.30 3.94
N SER A 117 -6.96 0.13 5.13
CA SER A 117 -5.69 -0.60 5.28
C SER A 117 -5.82 -2.08 4.91
N LEU A 118 -6.95 -2.71 5.21
CA LEU A 118 -7.23 -4.08 4.80
C LEU A 118 -7.38 -4.18 3.28
N GLN A 119 -8.17 -3.29 2.68
CA GLN A 119 -8.37 -3.23 1.22
C GLN A 119 -7.05 -2.99 0.48
N LEU A 120 -6.18 -2.13 1.01
CA LEU A 120 -4.86 -1.89 0.46
C LEU A 120 -4.02 -3.18 0.44
N LYS A 121 -3.97 -3.92 1.57
CA LYS A 121 -3.24 -5.19 1.65
C LYS A 121 -3.78 -6.25 0.69
N GLU A 122 -5.09 -6.31 0.53
CA GLU A 122 -5.72 -7.23 -0.42
C GLU A 122 -5.34 -6.87 -1.88
N ALA A 123 -5.40 -5.58 -2.21
CA ALA A 123 -5.00 -5.08 -3.52
C ALA A 123 -3.51 -5.32 -3.80
N GLU A 124 -2.63 -5.09 -2.81
CA GLU A 124 -1.20 -5.40 -2.89
C GLU A 124 -0.95 -6.88 -3.16
N SER A 125 -1.65 -7.77 -2.45
CA SER A 125 -1.55 -9.22 -2.67
C SER A 125 -1.95 -9.60 -4.10
N ARG A 126 -3.06 -9.04 -4.58
CA ARG A 126 -3.53 -9.24 -5.96
C ARG A 126 -2.52 -8.75 -6.99
N CYS A 127 -1.95 -7.57 -6.79
CA CYS A 127 -0.92 -7.02 -7.69
C CYS A 127 0.34 -7.88 -7.69
N SER A 128 0.82 -8.31 -6.53
CA SER A 128 1.99 -9.19 -6.41
C SER A 128 1.81 -10.52 -7.17
N LEU A 129 0.60 -11.09 -7.14
CA LEU A 129 0.30 -12.30 -7.91
C LEU A 129 0.38 -12.05 -9.43
N LEU A 130 -0.21 -10.94 -9.90
CA LEU A 130 -0.18 -10.57 -11.30
C LEU A 130 1.25 -10.29 -11.78
N GLU A 131 2.08 -9.64 -10.96
CA GLU A 131 3.50 -9.41 -11.26
C GLU A 131 4.24 -10.74 -11.46
N LYS A 132 4.01 -11.74 -10.59
CA LYS A 132 4.60 -13.08 -10.74
C LYS A 132 4.15 -13.77 -12.01
N GLN A 133 2.87 -13.64 -12.38
CA GLN A 133 2.34 -14.21 -13.63
C GLN A 133 2.98 -13.54 -14.85
N LEU A 134 3.09 -12.21 -14.86
CA LEU A 134 3.74 -11.48 -15.94
C LEU A 134 5.21 -11.86 -16.07
N GLU A 135 5.92 -12.02 -14.95
CA GLU A 135 7.31 -12.44 -14.95
C GLU A 135 7.48 -13.87 -15.51
N TYR A 136 6.59 -14.78 -15.15
CA TYR A 136 6.58 -16.12 -15.73
C TYR A 136 6.35 -16.07 -17.25
N MET A 137 5.39 -15.27 -17.72
CA MET A 137 5.11 -15.11 -19.16
C MET A 137 6.31 -14.52 -19.90
N ARG A 138 6.99 -13.50 -19.33
CA ARG A 138 8.22 -12.94 -19.92
C ARG A 138 9.30 -13.99 -20.08
N LYS A 139 9.52 -14.84 -19.07
CA LYS A 139 10.50 -15.93 -19.13
C LYS A 139 10.15 -16.96 -20.21
N MET A 140 8.88 -17.34 -20.31
CA MET A 140 8.43 -18.28 -21.33
C MET A 140 8.64 -17.73 -22.75
N VAL A 141 8.31 -16.46 -22.97
CA VAL A 141 8.54 -15.80 -24.27
C VAL A 141 10.03 -15.71 -24.58
N HIS A 142 10.85 -15.26 -23.62
CA HIS A 142 12.29 -15.16 -23.79
C HIS A 142 12.93 -16.51 -24.13
N ASN A 143 12.54 -17.58 -23.42
CA ASN A 143 13.03 -18.93 -23.70
C ASN A 143 12.60 -19.40 -25.09
N ALA A 144 11.34 -19.17 -25.48
CA ALA A 144 10.85 -19.53 -26.81
C ALA A 144 11.59 -18.78 -27.94
N GLU A 145 11.92 -17.50 -27.73
CA GLU A 145 12.72 -16.70 -28.66
C GLU A 145 14.18 -17.19 -28.75
N ALA A 146 14.78 -17.55 -27.61
CA ALA A 146 16.13 -18.13 -27.58
C ALA A 146 16.17 -19.48 -28.29
N ASP A 147 15.20 -20.36 -28.01
CA ASP A 147 15.06 -21.67 -28.66
C ASP A 147 14.89 -21.51 -30.17
N ARG A 148 14.00 -20.61 -30.61
CA ARG A 148 13.83 -20.29 -32.05
C ARG A 148 15.14 -19.85 -32.69
N THR A 149 15.89 -18.97 -32.03
CA THR A 149 17.16 -18.47 -32.55
C THR A 149 18.19 -19.60 -32.66
N SER A 150 18.29 -20.46 -31.63
CA SER A 150 19.20 -21.60 -31.64
C SER A 150 18.85 -22.64 -32.72
N LEU A 151 17.56 -22.90 -32.94
CA LEU A 151 17.08 -23.79 -34.00
C LEU A 151 17.38 -23.24 -35.39
N LEU A 152 17.18 -21.93 -35.61
CA LEU A 152 17.54 -21.28 -36.87
C LEU A 152 19.04 -21.34 -37.14
N MET A 153 19.88 -21.08 -36.13
CA MET A 153 21.34 -21.22 -36.27
C MET A 153 21.73 -22.66 -36.61
N ARG A 154 21.13 -23.66 -35.93
CA ARG A 154 21.38 -25.08 -36.22
C ARG A 154 20.95 -25.47 -37.63
N GLN A 155 19.79 -24.99 -38.09
CA GLN A 155 19.30 -25.24 -39.44
C GLN A 155 20.24 -24.64 -40.49
N MET A 156 20.72 -23.40 -40.31
CA MET A 156 21.69 -22.79 -41.22
C MET A 156 23.01 -23.57 -41.27
N SER A 157 23.51 -24.07 -40.14
CA SER A 157 24.73 -24.89 -40.10
C SER A 157 24.55 -26.22 -40.86
N LEU A 158 23.41 -26.90 -40.66
CA LEU A 158 23.11 -28.14 -41.37
C LEU A 158 22.95 -27.93 -42.88
N GLU A 159 22.35 -26.81 -43.31
CA GLU A 159 22.20 -26.49 -44.73
C GLU A 159 23.56 -26.23 -45.38
N ARG A 160 24.46 -25.49 -44.70
CA ARG A 160 25.84 -25.30 -45.14
C ARG A 160 26.58 -26.64 -45.28
N GLU A 161 26.46 -27.51 -44.29
CA GLU A 161 27.09 -28.84 -44.32
C GLU A 161 26.53 -29.71 -45.45
N LYS A 162 25.21 -29.74 -45.65
CA LYS A 162 24.58 -30.44 -46.79
C LYS A 162 25.08 -29.93 -48.13
N SER A 163 25.15 -28.61 -48.31
CA SER A 163 25.65 -28.02 -49.56
C SER A 163 27.12 -28.36 -49.81
N ALA A 164 27.96 -28.33 -48.76
CA ALA A 164 29.36 -28.72 -48.83
C ALA A 164 29.50 -30.21 -49.19
N ASN A 165 28.78 -31.10 -48.51
CA ASN A 165 28.76 -32.53 -48.80
C ASN A 165 28.25 -32.81 -50.23
N HIS A 166 27.20 -32.13 -50.68
CA HIS A 166 26.69 -32.27 -52.04
C HIS A 166 27.74 -31.86 -53.08
N SER A 167 28.43 -30.74 -52.86
CA SER A 167 29.53 -30.29 -53.73
C SER A 167 30.71 -31.25 -53.74
N ASP A 168 31.08 -31.84 -52.58
CA ASP A 168 32.13 -32.85 -52.48
C ASP A 168 31.76 -34.11 -53.26
N VAL A 169 30.54 -34.64 -53.07
CA VAL A 169 30.03 -35.80 -53.82
C VAL A 169 30.00 -35.51 -55.32
N GLN A 170 29.54 -34.34 -55.75
CA GLN A 170 29.52 -33.95 -57.15
C GLN A 170 30.94 -33.94 -57.75
N SER A 171 31.91 -33.38 -57.03
CA SER A 171 33.31 -33.36 -57.48
C SER A 171 33.92 -34.77 -57.58
N LYS A 172 33.53 -35.70 -56.69
CA LYS A 172 33.96 -37.09 -56.72
C LYS A 172 33.35 -37.83 -57.91
N LEU A 173 32.08 -37.59 -58.23
CA LEU A 173 31.42 -38.17 -59.40
C LEU A 173 32.08 -37.69 -60.71
N GLU A 174 32.39 -36.40 -60.82
CA GLU A 174 33.09 -35.85 -61.99
C GLU A 174 34.48 -36.49 -62.17
N LYS A 175 35.23 -36.67 -61.09
CA LYS A 175 36.52 -37.38 -61.12
C LYS A 175 36.38 -38.83 -61.58
N LEU A 176 35.35 -39.54 -61.11
CA LEU A 176 35.08 -40.92 -61.54
C LEU A 176 34.73 -40.99 -63.04
N ASP A 177 33.92 -40.09 -63.56
CA ASP A 177 33.57 -40.02 -64.98
C ASP A 177 34.81 -39.77 -65.87
N ILE A 178 35.73 -38.92 -65.42
CA ILE A 178 37.01 -38.71 -66.12
C ILE A 178 37.83 -40.01 -66.13
N LEU A 179 37.95 -40.68 -64.98
CA LEU A 179 38.71 -41.95 -64.87
C LEU A 179 38.09 -43.05 -65.73
N GLU A 180 36.76 -43.14 -65.79
CA GLU A 180 36.05 -44.11 -66.64
C GLU A 180 36.33 -43.86 -68.13
N ARG A 181 36.27 -42.59 -68.57
CA ARG A 181 36.62 -42.21 -69.94
C ARG A 181 38.06 -42.57 -70.29
N GLU A 182 39.01 -42.29 -69.40
CA GLU A 182 40.41 -42.66 -69.59
C GLU A 182 40.62 -44.19 -69.62
N TYR A 183 39.93 -44.94 -68.75
CA TYR A 183 39.97 -46.40 -68.76
C TYR A 183 39.43 -46.99 -70.07
N CYS A 184 38.31 -46.47 -70.59
CA CYS A 184 37.77 -46.88 -71.90
C CYS A 184 38.75 -46.60 -73.04
N LYS A 185 39.37 -45.41 -73.06
CA LYS A 185 40.40 -45.07 -74.06
C LYS A 185 41.58 -46.03 -73.98
N LEU A 186 42.11 -46.25 -72.77
CA LEU A 186 43.24 -47.14 -72.56
C LEU A 186 42.92 -48.58 -73.00
N THR A 187 41.75 -49.09 -72.63
CA THR A 187 41.28 -50.42 -73.03
C THR A 187 41.13 -50.54 -74.55
N ALA A 188 40.61 -49.51 -75.23
CA ALA A 188 40.52 -49.49 -76.68
C ALA A 188 41.92 -49.54 -77.32
N THR A 189 42.86 -48.73 -76.82
CA THR A 189 44.25 -48.75 -77.31
C THR A 189 44.94 -50.10 -77.08
N GLN A 190 44.71 -50.72 -75.92
CA GLN A 190 45.25 -52.04 -75.60
C GLN A 190 44.71 -53.12 -76.55
N ARG A 191 43.39 -53.15 -76.79
CA ARG A 191 42.78 -54.11 -77.74
C ARG A 191 43.32 -53.95 -79.16
N LEU A 192 43.55 -52.71 -79.60
CA LEU A 192 44.17 -52.45 -80.90
C LEU A 192 45.61 -52.97 -80.95
N ALA A 193 46.40 -52.76 -79.89
CA ALA A 193 47.75 -53.30 -79.79
C ALA A 193 47.78 -54.83 -79.76
N GLU A 194 46.86 -55.48 -79.03
CA GLU A 194 46.71 -56.94 -79.00
C GLU A 194 46.32 -57.50 -80.39
N LEU A 195 45.37 -56.85 -81.08
CA LEU A 195 44.99 -57.23 -82.45
C LEU A 195 46.18 -57.08 -83.41
N GLN A 196 46.92 -55.97 -83.32
CA GLN A 196 48.08 -55.72 -84.16
C GLN A 196 49.18 -56.76 -83.92
N THR A 197 49.52 -57.05 -82.67
CA THR A 197 50.52 -58.08 -82.32
C THR A 197 50.07 -59.48 -82.76
N GLY A 198 48.77 -59.81 -82.62
CA GLY A 198 48.20 -61.07 -83.13
C GLY A 198 48.25 -61.17 -84.66
N LEU A 199 47.97 -60.09 -85.39
CA LEU A 199 48.11 -60.05 -86.86
C LEU A 199 49.57 -60.17 -87.29
N GLU A 200 50.51 -59.52 -86.59
CA GLU A 200 51.95 -59.65 -86.86
C GLU A 200 52.46 -61.07 -86.61
N ALA A 201 52.02 -61.73 -85.53
CA ALA A 201 52.33 -63.13 -85.26
C ALA A 201 51.78 -64.07 -86.35
N ASN A 202 50.52 -63.89 -86.76
CA ASN A 202 49.92 -64.64 -87.87
C ASN A 202 50.66 -64.41 -89.20
N ARG A 203 51.12 -63.18 -89.46
CA ARG A 203 51.95 -62.86 -90.61
C ARG A 203 53.27 -63.64 -90.60
N ILE A 204 53.95 -63.71 -89.45
CA ILE A 204 55.20 -64.47 -89.29
C ILE A 204 54.96 -65.96 -89.51
N LEU A 205 53.90 -66.52 -88.92
CA LEU A 205 53.52 -67.93 -89.12
C LEU A 205 53.21 -68.24 -90.60
N LEU A 206 52.41 -67.43 -91.27
CA LEU A 206 52.08 -67.62 -92.70
C LEU A 206 53.32 -67.49 -93.60
N GLN A 207 54.25 -66.59 -93.28
CA GLN A 207 55.54 -66.48 -93.99
C GLN A 207 56.42 -67.72 -93.81
N SER A 208 56.29 -68.46 -92.71
CA SER A 208 57.02 -69.72 -92.50
C SER A 208 56.47 -70.91 -93.29
N ILE A 209 55.25 -70.79 -93.87
CA ILE A 209 54.55 -71.87 -94.60
C ILE A 209 54.44 -71.54 -96.12
N SER A 210 54.70 -70.30 -96.55
CA SER A 210 54.59 -69.89 -97.96
C SER A 210 55.93 -69.97 -98.72
N PRO A 211 55.98 -70.55 -99.95
CA PRO A 211 57.20 -70.58 -100.75
C PRO A 211 57.61 -69.17 -101.24
N PRO A 212 58.91 -68.91 -101.43
CA PRO A 212 59.43 -67.55 -101.66
C PRO A 212 59.10 -67.03 -103.07
N PRO A 213 58.82 -65.72 -103.24
CA PRO A 213 58.50 -65.16 -104.54
C PRO A 213 59.74 -64.95 -105.42
N PRO A 214 59.60 -65.01 -106.76
CA PRO A 214 60.72 -64.95 -107.70
C PRO A 214 61.27 -63.54 -107.88
N LYS A 215 62.62 -63.44 -107.91
CA LYS A 215 63.36 -62.20 -108.15
C LYS A 215 63.24 -61.77 -109.61
N THR A 216 62.77 -60.55 -109.87
CA THR A 216 63.00 -59.87 -111.16
C THR A 216 63.55 -58.46 -110.99
N LYS A 217 64.22 -58.02 -112.06
CA LYS A 217 65.34 -57.07 -112.10
C LYS A 217 64.88 -55.60 -112.09
N LYS A 218 65.77 -54.77 -111.55
CA LYS A 218 65.75 -53.31 -111.54
C LYS A 218 65.47 -52.72 -112.94
N THR A 219 64.57 -51.73 -113.00
CA THR A 219 64.64 -50.64 -113.98
C THR A 219 64.47 -49.30 -113.27
N LYS A 220 65.41 -48.39 -113.54
CA LYS A 220 65.43 -46.98 -113.09
C LYS A 220 64.32 -46.21 -113.81
N LYS A 221 63.54 -45.39 -113.10
CA LYS A 221 62.98 -44.16 -113.67
C LYS A 221 62.77 -43.05 -112.62
N LYS A 222 63.58 -42.01 -112.84
CA LYS A 222 63.49 -40.57 -112.57
C LYS A 222 62.72 -40.04 -111.34
N LYS A 223 63.50 -39.29 -110.54
CA LYS A 223 63.10 -38.25 -109.58
C LYS A 223 62.15 -37.25 -110.23
N ASN A 224 61.10 -36.87 -109.50
CA ASN A 224 60.54 -35.52 -109.55
C ASN A 224 60.23 -35.08 -108.11
N THR A 225 61.01 -34.11 -107.67
CA THR A 225 60.84 -33.33 -106.44
C THR A 225 59.72 -32.33 -106.66
N ILE A 226 58.70 -32.32 -105.81
CA ILE A 226 57.97 -31.11 -105.44
C ILE A 226 57.82 -31.13 -103.92
N GLN A 227 58.67 -30.33 -103.28
CA GLN A 227 58.44 -29.80 -101.93
C GLN A 227 57.28 -28.79 -102.03
N VAL A 228 56.48 -28.64 -100.97
CA VAL A 228 56.17 -27.36 -100.30
C VAL A 228 55.20 -27.59 -99.12
N TRP A 229 55.75 -27.40 -97.92
CA TRP A 229 55.28 -26.66 -96.74
C TRP A 229 53.84 -26.83 -96.19
N GLY A 230 53.80 -27.36 -94.96
CA GLY A 230 53.27 -26.75 -93.73
C GLY A 230 52.06 -25.81 -93.77
N TYR A 231 51.11 -26.00 -92.87
CA TYR A 231 51.07 -25.25 -91.60
C TYR A 231 50.01 -25.85 -90.65
N VAL A 232 50.41 -25.89 -89.38
CA VAL A 232 49.60 -26.06 -88.17
C VAL A 232 48.69 -24.84 -88.01
N CYS A 233 47.46 -25.02 -87.55
CA CYS A 233 46.76 -23.98 -86.79
C CYS A 233 45.85 -24.60 -85.72
N TYR A 234 46.34 -24.53 -84.49
CA TYR A 234 45.55 -24.42 -83.26
C TYR A 234 44.77 -23.10 -83.31
N ILE A 235 43.47 -23.11 -83.00
CA ILE A 235 42.73 -22.22 -82.06
C ILE A 235 41.53 -23.05 -81.59
#